data_AF-I1CDR7-F1
#
_entry.id   AF-I1CDR7-F1
#
_cell.length_a   1.000
_cell.length_b   1.000
_cell.length_c   1.000
_cell.angle_alpha   90.00
_cell.angle_beta   90.00
_cell.angle_gamma   90.00
#
_symmetry.space_group_name_H-M   'P 1'
#
loop_
_entity.id
_entity.type
_entity.pdbx_description
1 polymer ?
#
loop_
_entity_poly.entity_id
_entity_poly.type
_entity_poly.pdbx_seq_one_letter_code
_entity_poly.pdbx_strand_id
1 'polypeptide(L)'
;MPTPKWNVIQHWTCLLNSFFLCVLGLVAAADRGSYTVPGLGKRKQEILNNGGGVWDIAIAMLENEHLSTDYPYGDNKSGDSANFGIFKQNWFMLRTSTSQFKGQPASNSKNGAVLNKDLRADIKARHDSQNFYGADKWFAGHRNGQSGLSNPYTQDITNYKNGVNWIESQLSSDKKYLSDDTRFWVYVVAI
;
A
#
# COMPACT_ATOMS: atom_id res chain seq x y z
N MET A 1 -29.43 40.45 75.25
CA MET A 1 -30.70 40.31 74.48
C MET A 1 -30.34 40.53 73.02
N PRO A 2 -30.66 39.66 72.04
CA PRO A 2 -31.84 38.78 71.93
C PRO A 2 -31.53 37.30 71.59
N THR A 3 -32.57 36.44 71.68
CA THR A 3 -32.76 35.17 70.92
C THR A 3 -34.04 35.35 70.06
N PRO A 4 -34.49 34.42 69.16
CA PRO A 4 -33.92 33.19 68.60
C PRO A 4 -34.13 32.95 67.07
N LYS A 5 -33.46 31.91 66.52
CA LYS A 5 -33.85 30.84 65.54
C LYS A 5 -34.54 31.24 64.21
N TRP A 6 -34.25 30.64 63.04
CA TRP A 6 -34.37 29.21 62.67
C TRP A 6 -33.74 28.92 61.28
N ASN A 7 -33.19 27.69 61.14
CA ASN A 7 -33.27 26.77 59.97
C ASN A 7 -32.74 27.21 58.58
N VAL A 8 -32.10 26.41 57.72
CA VAL A 8 -32.07 24.94 57.51
C VAL A 8 -31.04 24.65 56.39
N ILE A 9 -30.26 23.55 56.53
CA ILE A 9 -29.84 22.54 55.50
C ILE A 9 -29.14 23.08 54.22
N GLN A 10 -27.96 22.63 53.77
CA GLN A 10 -27.70 21.30 53.21
C GLN A 10 -26.22 21.15 52.83
N HIS A 11 -25.60 20.04 53.22
CA HIS A 11 -24.33 19.57 52.65
C HIS A 11 -24.53 19.16 51.18
N TRP A 12 -23.63 19.58 50.30
CA TRP A 12 -23.43 18.95 48.99
C TRP A 12 -21.95 18.76 48.73
N THR A 13 -21.47 17.56 49.04
CA THR A 13 -20.23 17.00 48.49
C THR A 13 -20.44 16.73 47.01
N CYS A 14 -19.73 17.44 46.15
CA CYS A 14 -19.73 17.23 44.71
C CYS A 14 -18.83 16.03 44.40
N LEU A 15 -19.42 14.85 44.19
CA LEU A 15 -18.74 13.68 43.63
C LEU A 15 -18.54 13.91 42.13
N LEU A 16 -17.30 14.12 41.71
CA LEU A 16 -16.89 14.15 40.31
C LEU A 16 -16.90 12.71 39.78
N ASN A 17 -17.87 12.38 38.94
CA ASN A 17 -17.97 11.10 38.27
C ASN A 17 -17.25 11.18 36.92
N SER A 18 -15.98 10.77 36.86
CA SER A 18 -15.23 10.68 35.60
C SER A 18 -15.66 9.43 34.83
N PHE A 19 -16.62 9.58 33.92
CA PHE A 19 -16.89 8.60 32.86
C PHE A 19 -15.76 8.66 31.82
N PHE A 20 -14.82 7.72 31.92
CA PHE A 20 -13.84 7.46 30.87
C PHE A 20 -14.55 6.70 29.73
N LEU A 21 -15.04 7.42 28.72
CA LEU A 21 -15.58 6.81 27.51
C LEU A 21 -14.40 6.29 26.67
N CYS A 22 -14.11 5.00 26.78
CA CYS A 22 -13.19 4.31 25.88
C CYS A 22 -13.95 4.06 24.57
N VAL A 23 -13.81 4.96 23.59
CA VAL A 23 -14.38 4.75 22.25
C VAL A 23 -13.49 3.73 21.53
N LEU A 24 -13.88 2.46 21.60
CA LEU A 24 -13.37 1.42 20.71
C LEU A 24 -13.92 1.69 19.30
N GLY A 25 -13.13 2.36 18.48
CA GLY A 25 -13.40 2.42 17.04
C GLY A 25 -13.24 1.03 16.45
N LEU A 26 -14.36 0.35 16.16
CA LEU A 26 -14.37 -0.84 15.32
C LEU A 26 -13.96 -0.44 13.89
N VAL A 27 -12.66 -0.48 13.61
CA VAL A 27 -12.18 -0.55 12.22
C VAL A 27 -12.56 -1.95 11.75
N ALA A 28 -13.53 -2.05 10.84
CA ALA A 28 -13.82 -3.31 10.17
C ALA A 28 -12.50 -3.83 9.56
N ALA A 29 -12.09 -5.04 9.94
CA ALA A 29 -10.89 -5.63 9.38
C ALA A 29 -11.08 -5.77 7.87
N ALA A 30 -10.18 -5.16 7.08
CA ALA A 30 -10.20 -5.36 5.63
C ALA A 30 -10.18 -6.85 5.29
N ASP A 31 -10.97 -7.26 4.29
CA ASP A 31 -11.04 -8.65 3.85
C ASP A 31 -9.67 -9.12 3.33
N ARG A 32 -9.18 -10.23 3.87
CA ARG A 32 -7.79 -10.68 3.71
C ARG A 32 -7.64 -12.16 4.05
N GLY A 33 -6.57 -12.78 3.56
CA GLY A 33 -6.25 -14.16 3.90
C GLY A 33 -5.00 -14.66 3.21
N SER A 34 -4.92 -15.99 3.09
CA SER A 34 -3.84 -16.66 2.39
C SER A 34 -4.30 -17.93 1.68
N TYR A 35 -3.63 -18.28 0.59
CA TYR A 35 -3.79 -19.56 -0.11
C TYR A 35 -2.50 -19.93 -0.84
N THR A 36 -2.41 -21.18 -1.30
CA THR A 36 -1.23 -21.68 -2.01
C THR A 36 -1.33 -21.38 -3.51
N VAL A 37 -0.27 -20.81 -4.07
CA VAL A 37 -0.09 -20.59 -5.51
C VAL A 37 1.14 -21.37 -5.97
N PRO A 38 0.97 -22.50 -6.68
CA PRO A 38 2.09 -23.34 -7.09
C PRO A 38 3.20 -22.56 -7.83
N GLY A 39 4.44 -22.71 -7.36
CA GLY A 39 5.62 -22.07 -7.95
C GLY A 39 5.89 -20.62 -7.51
N LEU A 40 5.01 -20.02 -6.70
CA LEU A 40 5.17 -18.65 -6.20
C LEU A 40 6.43 -18.50 -5.35
N GLY A 41 6.83 -19.52 -4.60
CA GLY A 41 8.04 -19.51 -3.78
C GLY A 41 9.31 -19.32 -4.59
N LYS A 42 9.40 -20.01 -5.74
CA LYS A 42 10.50 -19.80 -6.71
C LYS A 42 10.47 -18.37 -7.23
N ARG A 43 9.29 -17.84 -7.53
CA ARG A 43 9.14 -16.47 -8.05
C ARG A 43 9.54 -15.41 -7.02
N LYS A 44 9.21 -15.59 -5.75
CA LYS A 44 9.70 -14.74 -4.64
C LYS A 44 11.23 -14.72 -4.59
N GLN A 45 11.87 -15.88 -4.70
CA GLN A 45 13.33 -15.98 -4.73
C GLN A 45 13.94 -15.28 -5.96
N GLU A 46 13.30 -15.35 -7.13
CA GLU A 46 13.74 -14.60 -8.31
C GLU A 46 13.72 -13.08 -8.07
N ILE A 47 12.71 -12.56 -7.38
CA ILE A 47 12.62 -11.13 -7.01
C ILE A 47 13.78 -10.74 -6.09
N LEU A 48 14.01 -11.52 -5.03
CA LEU A 48 15.11 -11.28 -4.07
C LEU A 48 16.48 -11.30 -4.78
N ASN A 49 16.69 -12.27 -5.66
CA ASN A 49 17.93 -12.43 -6.42
C ASN A 49 18.16 -11.33 -7.48
N ASN A 50 17.12 -10.54 -7.82
CA ASN A 50 17.21 -9.42 -8.75
C ASN A 50 17.22 -8.04 -8.06
N GLY A 51 17.49 -8.02 -6.75
CA GLY A 51 17.66 -6.79 -5.97
C GLY A 51 16.38 -6.32 -5.27
N GLY A 52 15.31 -7.11 -5.31
CA GLY A 52 14.11 -6.85 -4.53
C GLY A 52 14.28 -7.25 -3.06
N GLY A 53 13.51 -6.63 -2.19
CA GLY A 53 13.35 -7.01 -0.79
C GLY A 53 11.94 -7.52 -0.47
N VAL A 54 11.68 -7.80 0.81
CA VAL A 54 10.36 -8.24 1.28
C VAL A 54 9.27 -7.21 0.96
N TRP A 55 9.60 -5.92 1.04
CA TRP A 55 8.70 -4.82 0.68
C TRP A 55 8.28 -4.86 -0.80
N ASP A 56 9.20 -5.18 -1.71
CA ASP A 56 8.90 -5.31 -3.13
C ASP A 56 7.95 -6.50 -3.38
N ILE A 57 8.21 -7.64 -2.73
CA ILE A 57 7.32 -8.80 -2.81
C ILE A 57 5.91 -8.43 -2.30
N ALA A 58 5.80 -7.71 -1.18
CA ALA A 58 4.51 -7.32 -0.63
C ALA A 58 3.68 -6.44 -1.59
N ILE A 59 4.33 -5.47 -2.25
CA ILE A 59 3.68 -4.63 -3.27
C ILE A 59 3.23 -5.50 -4.45
N ALA A 60 4.14 -6.28 -5.04
CA ALA A 60 3.83 -7.11 -6.20
C ALA A 60 2.74 -8.16 -5.90
N MET A 61 2.72 -8.68 -4.67
CA MET A 61 1.74 -9.68 -4.22
C MET A 61 0.33 -9.11 -4.10
N LEU A 62 0.20 -7.82 -3.80
CA LEU A 62 -1.08 -7.13 -3.84
C LEU A 62 -1.58 -6.91 -5.27
N GLU A 63 -0.66 -6.70 -6.22
CA GLU A 63 -0.98 -6.35 -7.63
C GLU A 63 -1.33 -7.55 -8.51
N ASN A 64 -0.72 -8.72 -8.28
CA ASN A 64 -0.89 -9.91 -9.11
C ASN A 64 -0.71 -11.21 -8.29
N GLU A 65 -1.50 -12.23 -8.61
CA GLU A 65 -1.47 -13.52 -7.91
C GLU A 65 -0.14 -14.28 -8.06
N HIS A 66 0.48 -14.20 -9.24
CA HIS A 66 1.67 -14.95 -9.61
C HIS A 66 2.95 -14.10 -9.59
N LEU A 67 2.90 -12.83 -9.15
CA LEU A 67 4.02 -11.88 -9.20
C LEU A 67 4.61 -11.77 -10.62
N SER A 68 3.74 -11.76 -11.62
CA SER A 68 4.05 -11.85 -13.04
C SER A 68 3.55 -10.61 -13.81
N THR A 69 3.76 -10.62 -15.12
CA THR A 69 3.41 -9.56 -16.08
C THR A 69 2.45 -10.06 -17.17
N ASP A 70 1.74 -11.16 -16.89
CA ASP A 70 0.82 -11.86 -17.81
C ASP A 70 -0.59 -11.23 -17.88
N TYR A 71 -0.81 -10.14 -17.16
CA TYR A 71 -2.03 -9.35 -17.26
C TYR A 71 -2.13 -8.66 -18.63
N PRO A 72 -3.34 -8.25 -19.06
CA PRO A 72 -3.53 -7.56 -20.33
C PRO A 72 -2.57 -6.40 -20.51
N TYR A 73 -2.06 -6.17 -21.72
CA TYR A 73 -1.07 -5.13 -21.97
C TYR A 73 -1.50 -3.77 -21.42
N GLY A 74 -0.62 -3.13 -20.65
CA GLY A 74 -0.91 -1.84 -20.02
C GLY A 74 -2.01 -1.91 -18.95
N ASP A 75 -2.43 -3.09 -18.50
CA ASP A 75 -3.62 -3.33 -17.68
C ASP A 75 -4.90 -2.75 -18.32
N ASN A 76 -4.99 -2.88 -19.65
CA ASN A 76 -6.03 -2.26 -20.50
C ASN A 76 -6.08 -0.72 -20.44
N LYS A 77 -5.00 -0.07 -19.98
CA LYS A 77 -4.85 1.39 -19.91
C LYS A 77 -3.81 1.88 -20.93
N SER A 78 -3.85 3.18 -21.22
CA SER A 78 -2.96 3.83 -22.18
C SER A 78 -2.42 5.16 -21.64
N GLY A 79 -1.44 5.74 -22.35
CA GLY A 79 -0.78 6.97 -21.92
C GLY A 79 -0.18 6.85 -20.52
N ASP A 80 -0.38 7.89 -19.70
CA ASP A 80 0.12 7.99 -18.34
C ASP A 80 -0.44 6.94 -17.37
N SER A 81 -1.59 6.35 -17.69
CA SER A 81 -2.24 5.31 -16.87
C SER A 81 -1.80 3.90 -17.23
N ALA A 82 -1.07 3.68 -18.33
CA ALA A 82 -0.63 2.35 -18.72
C ALA A 82 0.29 1.73 -17.65
N ASN A 83 -0.01 0.50 -17.24
CA ASN A 83 0.73 -0.20 -16.19
C ASN A 83 1.75 -1.22 -16.74
N PHE A 84 2.95 -1.26 -16.15
CA PHE A 84 4.02 -2.17 -16.53
C PHE A 84 4.73 -2.79 -15.31
N GLY A 85 5.38 -3.92 -15.54
CA GLY A 85 6.13 -4.65 -14.51
C GLY A 85 5.23 -5.41 -13.53
N ILE A 86 5.85 -6.13 -12.59
CA ILE A 86 5.15 -6.93 -11.57
C ILE A 86 4.43 -6.06 -10.54
N PHE A 87 4.82 -4.79 -10.43
CA PHE A 87 4.20 -3.82 -9.53
C PHE A 87 3.05 -3.06 -10.19
N LYS A 88 2.77 -3.28 -11.49
CA LYS A 88 1.83 -2.46 -12.27
C LYS A 88 2.13 -0.96 -12.20
N GLN A 89 3.39 -0.56 -12.30
CA GLN A 89 3.81 0.84 -12.26
C GLN A 89 3.18 1.63 -13.40
N ASN A 90 2.46 2.72 -13.10
CA ASN A 90 1.87 3.55 -14.15
C ASN A 90 2.93 4.40 -14.86
N TRP A 91 2.72 4.65 -16.16
CA TRP A 91 3.68 5.38 -16.99
C TRP A 91 3.98 6.79 -16.50
N PHE A 92 3.02 7.49 -15.89
CA PHE A 92 3.26 8.79 -15.28
C PHE A 92 4.38 8.72 -14.24
N MET A 93 4.27 7.82 -13.25
CA MET A 93 5.30 7.65 -12.22
C MET A 93 6.64 7.25 -12.85
N LEU A 94 6.63 6.34 -13.82
CA LEU A 94 7.84 5.91 -14.52
C LEU A 94 8.57 7.09 -15.18
N ARG A 95 7.86 7.87 -16.01
CA ARG A 95 8.47 8.95 -16.81
C ARG A 95 8.82 10.21 -16.02
N THR A 96 8.34 10.37 -14.79
CA THR A 96 8.64 11.53 -13.94
C THR A 96 9.73 11.26 -12.92
N SER A 97 9.92 10.00 -12.51
CA SER A 97 10.69 9.68 -11.31
C SER A 97 11.77 8.61 -11.45
N THR A 98 11.84 7.92 -12.59
CA THR A 98 12.83 6.85 -12.81
C THR A 98 13.95 7.29 -13.75
N SER A 99 15.19 6.87 -13.51
CA SER A 99 16.31 7.30 -14.36
C SER A 99 16.15 6.85 -15.82
N GLN A 100 15.49 5.70 -16.05
CA GLN A 100 15.34 5.09 -17.37
C GLN A 100 14.34 5.83 -18.28
N PHE A 101 13.29 6.41 -17.70
CA PHE A 101 12.18 7.01 -18.47
C PHE A 101 12.01 8.51 -18.24
N LYS A 102 12.82 9.13 -17.38
CA LYS A 102 12.68 10.54 -17.00
C LYS A 102 12.59 11.45 -18.22
N GLY A 103 11.53 12.27 -18.27
CA GLY A 103 11.33 13.29 -19.30
C GLY A 103 10.70 12.79 -20.60
N GLN A 104 10.41 11.50 -20.71
CA GLN A 104 9.65 11.00 -21.86
C GLN A 104 8.19 11.51 -21.82
N PRO A 105 7.55 11.69 -22.99
CA PRO A 105 6.15 12.11 -23.07
C PRO A 105 5.18 10.97 -22.74
N ALA A 106 3.94 11.32 -22.37
CA ALA A 106 2.86 10.36 -22.11
C ALA A 106 2.57 9.44 -23.31
N SER A 107 2.72 9.94 -24.54
CA SER A 107 2.53 9.19 -25.79
C SER A 107 3.54 8.05 -26.01
N ASN A 108 4.63 8.04 -25.24
CA ASN A 108 5.67 7.02 -25.33
C ASN A 108 5.51 5.89 -24.29
N SER A 109 4.32 5.70 -23.72
CA SER A 109 4.08 4.69 -22.68
C SER A 109 4.50 3.28 -23.07
N LYS A 110 4.45 2.93 -24.36
CA LYS A 110 4.95 1.65 -24.87
C LYS A 110 6.40 1.34 -24.50
N ASN A 111 7.23 2.35 -24.24
CA ASN A 111 8.62 2.17 -23.81
C ASN A 111 8.71 1.51 -22.42
N GLY A 112 7.69 1.65 -21.57
CA GLY A 112 7.59 0.97 -20.28
C GLY A 112 7.47 -0.55 -20.39
N ALA A 113 7.06 -1.09 -21.54
CA ALA A 113 6.87 -2.53 -21.75
C ALA A 113 8.16 -3.36 -21.60
N VAL A 114 9.33 -2.72 -21.64
CA VAL A 114 10.61 -3.37 -21.31
C VAL A 114 10.61 -3.97 -19.90
N LEU A 115 9.91 -3.32 -18.94
CA LEU A 115 9.81 -3.79 -17.56
C LEU A 115 9.02 -5.10 -17.43
N ASN A 116 8.19 -5.44 -18.43
CA ASN A 116 7.48 -6.73 -18.44
C ASN A 116 8.42 -7.92 -18.69
N LYS A 117 9.64 -7.66 -19.17
CA LYS A 117 10.63 -8.68 -19.58
C LYS A 117 11.93 -8.60 -18.76
N ASP A 118 12.23 -7.45 -18.15
CA ASP A 118 13.43 -7.24 -17.35
C ASP A 118 13.06 -6.92 -15.90
N LEU A 119 13.10 -7.97 -15.07
CA LEU A 119 12.76 -7.88 -13.66
C LEU A 119 13.71 -6.96 -12.88
N ARG A 120 15.00 -6.93 -13.22
CA ARG A 120 15.97 -6.08 -12.53
C ARG A 120 15.72 -4.60 -12.84
N ALA A 121 15.42 -4.29 -14.11
CA ALA A 121 15.02 -2.94 -14.51
C ALA A 121 13.70 -2.52 -13.82
N ASP A 122 12.72 -3.41 -13.72
CA ASP A 122 11.44 -3.16 -13.05
C ASP A 122 11.60 -2.81 -11.57
N ILE A 123 12.33 -3.64 -10.82
CA ILE A 123 12.66 -3.39 -9.41
C ILE A 123 13.40 -2.07 -9.26
N LYS A 124 14.43 -1.82 -10.07
CA LYS A 124 15.19 -0.56 -10.02
C LYS A 124 14.29 0.65 -10.29
N ALA A 125 13.41 0.59 -11.29
CA ALA A 125 12.48 1.67 -11.61
C ALA A 125 11.55 1.98 -10.42
N ARG A 126 11.04 0.95 -9.74
CA ARG A 126 10.21 1.12 -8.54
C ARG A 126 10.99 1.77 -7.41
N HIS A 127 12.24 1.34 -7.19
CA HIS A 127 13.16 1.91 -6.18
C HIS A 127 13.47 3.37 -6.47
N ASP A 128 13.86 3.70 -7.71
CA ASP A 128 14.11 5.09 -8.15
C ASP A 128 12.88 5.97 -7.89
N SER A 129 11.70 5.47 -8.26
CA SER A 129 10.44 6.20 -8.13
C SER A 129 10.10 6.50 -6.67
N GLN A 130 10.21 5.51 -5.78
CA GLN A 130 9.96 5.70 -4.36
C GLN A 130 10.99 6.62 -3.72
N ASN A 131 12.26 6.54 -4.11
CA ASN A 131 13.31 7.42 -3.61
C ASN A 131 13.08 8.88 -4.04
N PHE A 132 12.58 9.10 -5.26
CA PHE A 132 12.28 10.44 -5.77
C PHE A 132 11.09 11.09 -5.04
N TYR A 133 10.00 10.34 -4.84
CA TYR A 133 8.77 10.89 -4.26
C TYR A 133 8.73 10.83 -2.73
N GLY A 134 9.47 9.91 -2.11
CA GLY A 134 9.23 9.45 -0.75
C GLY A 134 8.04 8.49 -0.69
N ALA A 135 7.98 7.65 0.36
CA ALA A 135 7.03 6.54 0.44
C ALA A 135 5.55 6.94 0.31
N ASP A 136 5.09 7.97 1.05
CA ASP A 136 3.67 8.37 1.03
C ASP A 136 3.22 8.90 -0.33
N LYS A 137 4.02 9.78 -0.95
CA LYS A 137 3.73 10.28 -2.30
C LYS A 137 3.89 9.20 -3.35
N TRP A 138 4.83 8.26 -3.17
CA TRP A 138 4.95 7.12 -4.07
C TRP A 138 3.69 6.26 -4.04
N PHE A 139 3.17 5.90 -2.87
CA PHE A 139 1.91 5.16 -2.77
C PHE A 139 0.77 5.91 -3.43
N ALA A 140 0.67 7.20 -3.17
CA ALA A 140 -0.37 8.03 -3.75
C ALA A 140 -0.30 8.09 -5.28
N GLY A 141 0.89 8.30 -5.82
CA GLY A 141 1.11 8.39 -7.26
C GLY A 141 1.06 7.03 -7.96
N HIS A 142 1.51 5.97 -7.29
CA HIS A 142 1.39 4.59 -7.75
C HIS A 142 -0.08 4.21 -7.88
N ARG A 143 -0.85 4.49 -6.82
CA ARG A 143 -2.26 4.18 -6.74
C ARG A 143 -3.10 5.00 -7.71
N ASN A 144 -3.00 6.33 -7.68
CA ASN A 144 -3.94 7.22 -8.37
C ASN A 144 -3.25 8.28 -9.27
N GLY A 145 -2.07 7.93 -9.79
CA GLY A 145 -1.33 8.76 -10.75
C GLY A 145 -1.05 10.18 -10.24
N GLN A 146 -1.01 11.14 -11.18
CA GLN A 146 -0.78 12.55 -10.86
C GLN A 146 -1.80 13.12 -9.85
N SER A 147 -3.06 12.66 -9.90
CA SER A 147 -4.10 13.15 -9.01
C SER A 147 -3.86 12.71 -7.56
N GLY A 148 -3.36 11.49 -7.35
CA GLY A 148 -2.97 10.99 -6.02
C GLY A 148 -1.86 11.83 -5.38
N LEU A 149 -0.89 12.32 -6.17
CA LEU A 149 0.16 13.20 -5.64
C LEU A 149 -0.37 14.50 -5.04
N SER A 150 -1.53 14.97 -5.50
CA SER A 150 -2.18 16.19 -4.99
C SER A 150 -2.95 15.94 -3.69
N ASN A 151 -3.37 14.70 -3.44
CA ASN A 151 -4.06 14.30 -2.21
C ASN A 151 -3.60 12.89 -1.77
N PRO A 152 -2.43 12.79 -1.12
CA PRO A 152 -1.78 11.50 -0.87
C PRO A 152 -2.40 10.68 0.27
N TYR A 153 -3.44 11.19 0.94
CA TYR A 153 -4.04 10.59 2.13
C TYR A 153 -5.53 10.30 1.97
N THR A 154 -6.01 10.09 0.74
CA THR A 154 -7.37 9.59 0.54
C THR A 154 -7.54 8.21 1.21
N GLN A 155 -8.77 7.86 1.54
CA GLN A 155 -9.06 6.56 2.15
C GLN A 155 -8.61 5.40 1.25
N ASP A 156 -8.76 5.53 -0.07
CA ASP A 156 -8.31 4.53 -1.04
C ASP A 156 -6.79 4.30 -0.99
N ILE A 157 -6.00 5.37 -0.98
CA ILE A 157 -4.53 5.30 -0.89
C ILE A 157 -4.11 4.70 0.46
N THR A 158 -4.77 5.12 1.54
CA THR A 158 -4.54 4.56 2.88
C THR A 158 -4.86 3.07 2.94
N ASN A 159 -5.97 2.64 2.34
CA ASN A 159 -6.36 1.22 2.28
C ASN A 159 -5.32 0.39 1.52
N TYR A 160 -4.87 0.88 0.35
CA TYR A 160 -3.83 0.22 -0.43
C TYR A 160 -2.52 0.10 0.37
N LYS A 161 -2.05 1.21 0.96
CA LYS A 161 -0.83 1.24 1.81
C LYS A 161 -0.92 0.28 3.00
N ASN A 162 -2.07 0.24 3.67
CA ASN A 162 -2.30 -0.67 4.78
C ASN A 162 -2.36 -2.14 4.33
N GLY A 163 -2.87 -2.41 3.13
CA GLY A 163 -2.85 -3.74 2.52
C GLY A 163 -1.41 -4.23 2.29
N VAL A 164 -0.56 -3.40 1.71
CA VAL A 164 0.87 -3.71 1.50
C VAL A 164 1.58 -3.93 2.85
N ASN A 165 1.39 -3.04 3.82
CA ASN A 165 1.98 -3.20 5.16
C ASN A 165 1.54 -4.50 5.84
N TRP A 166 0.27 -4.88 5.71
CA TRP A 166 -0.20 -6.13 6.27
C TRP A 166 0.46 -7.33 5.57
N ILE A 167 0.54 -7.36 4.24
CA ILE A 167 1.21 -8.43 3.50
C ILE A 167 2.68 -8.53 3.90
N GLU A 168 3.39 -7.40 3.99
CA GLU A 168 4.78 -7.37 4.46
C GLU A 168 4.92 -7.98 5.86
N SER A 169 4.03 -7.63 6.81
CA SER A 169 4.09 -8.19 8.16
C SER A 169 3.88 -9.72 8.18
N GLN A 170 3.08 -10.25 7.25
CA GLN A 170 2.88 -11.69 7.13
C GLN A 170 4.14 -12.36 6.56
N LEU A 171 4.72 -11.80 5.48
CA LEU A 171 5.95 -12.31 4.88
C LEU A 171 7.13 -12.28 5.86
N SER A 172 7.21 -11.26 6.70
CA SER A 172 8.26 -11.07 7.71
C SER A 172 8.03 -11.89 8.99
N SER A 173 6.84 -12.47 9.19
CA SER A 173 6.53 -13.26 10.40
C SER A 173 7.26 -14.60 10.48
N ASP A 174 7.60 -15.19 9.34
CA ASP A 174 8.32 -16.45 9.24
C ASP A 174 9.09 -16.51 7.92
N LYS A 175 10.41 -16.80 7.98
CA LYS A 175 11.28 -16.85 6.81
C LYS A 175 10.80 -17.82 5.73
N LYS A 176 10.04 -18.86 6.10
CA LYS A 176 9.49 -19.82 5.12
C LYS A 176 8.63 -19.12 4.07
N TYR A 177 7.93 -18.04 4.42
CA TYR A 177 7.04 -17.32 3.53
C TYR A 177 7.75 -16.57 2.41
N LEU A 178 9.07 -16.43 2.49
CA LEU A 178 9.89 -15.87 1.42
C LEU A 178 10.27 -16.90 0.36
N SER A 179 10.05 -18.19 0.61
CA SER A 179 10.45 -19.30 -0.27
C SER A 179 9.34 -20.31 -0.56
N ASP A 180 8.23 -20.27 0.18
CA ASP A 180 7.08 -21.14 -0.04
C ASP A 180 6.08 -20.55 -1.04
N ASP A 181 5.07 -21.35 -1.36
CA ASP A 181 4.02 -21.01 -2.32
C ASP A 181 2.84 -20.24 -1.69
N THR A 182 2.96 -19.78 -0.44
CA THR A 182 1.87 -19.06 0.24
C THR A 182 1.74 -17.65 -0.32
N ARG A 183 0.57 -17.32 -0.87
CA ARG A 183 0.18 -15.94 -1.17
C ARG A 183 -0.61 -15.37 -0.02
N PHE A 184 -0.26 -14.18 0.45
CA PHE A 184 -1.11 -13.35 1.29
C PHE A 184 -1.84 -12.33 0.43
N TRP A 185 -3.10 -12.05 0.74
CA TRP A 185 -3.90 -11.13 -0.06
C TRP A 185 -4.76 -10.24 0.83
N VAL A 186 -5.05 -9.05 0.33
CA VAL A 186 -6.00 -8.11 0.91
C VAL A 186 -6.90 -7.63 -0.23
N TYR A 187 -8.21 -7.62 -0.02
CA TYR A 187 -9.13 -7.04 -0.98
C TYR A 187 -8.98 -5.52 -0.99
N VAL A 188 -8.52 -4.99 -2.12
CA VAL A 188 -8.49 -3.56 -2.41
C VAL A 188 -9.23 -3.37 -3.73
N VAL A 189 -10.25 -2.52 -3.73
CA VAL A 189 -11.08 -2.23 -4.91
C VAL A 189 -10.17 -1.77 -6.07
N ALA A 190 -10.42 -2.20 -7.30
CA ALA A 190 -9.64 -1.74 -8.46
C ALA A 190 -10.03 -0.31 -8.87
N ILE A 191 -9.09 0.43 -9.50
CA ILE A 191 -9.32 1.74 -10.11
C ILE A 191 -8.80 1.83 -11.55
#